data_AF-A0A4Q0IFE2-F1
#
_entry.id   AF-A0A4Q0IFE2-F1
#
_cell.length_a   1.000
_cell.length_b   1.000
_cell.length_c   1.000
_cell.angle_alpha   90.00
_cell.angle_beta   90.00
_cell.angle_gamma   90.00
#
_symmetry.space_group_name_H-M   'P 1'
#
loop_
_entity.id
_entity.type
_entity.pdbx_description
1 polymer ?
#
loop_
_entity_poly.entity_id
_entity_poly.type
_entity_poly.pdbx_seq_one_letter_code
_entity_poly.pdbx_strand_id
1 'polypeptide(L)'
;MTLIQDTLDNISLQGQIPPDLDNLPLTDAETYDLYARGDTDGVFQVESSGMRQYLRMLRPTCFEDVIAMLALYRPGPLGSGMVDEFIKRKHGQVPVVYPHDSLTECLRDTYGVIVYQEQVMQIAQIIASYTLGGADL
;
A
#
# COMPACT_ATOMS: atom_id res chain seq x y z
N MET A 1 19.69 -9.12 2.16
CA MET A 1 18.54 -9.98 2.53
C MET A 1 19.05 -11.22 3.28
N THR A 2 19.66 -11.06 4.46
CA THR A 2 20.24 -12.20 5.20
C THR A 2 19.16 -13.04 5.88
N LEU A 3 18.23 -12.40 6.59
CA LEU A 3 17.16 -13.10 7.33
C LEU A 3 16.23 -13.92 6.42
N ILE A 4 15.91 -13.40 5.23
CA ILE A 4 15.09 -14.12 4.25
C ILE A 4 15.84 -15.36 3.75
N GLN A 5 17.14 -15.25 3.44
CA GLN A 5 17.94 -16.41 3.05
C GLN A 5 17.99 -17.47 4.16
N ASP A 6 18.25 -17.06 5.40
CA ASP A 6 18.27 -17.96 6.55
C ASP A 6 16.91 -18.69 6.73
N THR A 7 15.81 -17.99 6.42
CA THR A 7 14.45 -18.57 6.46
C THR A 7 14.26 -19.62 5.37
N LEU A 8 14.71 -19.38 4.13
CA LEU A 8 14.64 -20.35 3.03
C LEU A 8 15.51 -21.59 3.33
N ASP A 9 16.68 -21.39 3.92
CA ASP A 9 17.58 -22.48 4.34
C ASP A 9 16.90 -23.33 5.42
N ASN A 10 16.23 -22.71 6.39
CA ASN A 10 15.47 -23.41 7.43
C ASN A 10 14.26 -24.19 6.87
N ILE A 11 13.60 -23.70 5.82
CA ILE A 11 12.54 -24.45 5.11
C ILE A 11 13.13 -25.69 4.45
N SER A 12 14.29 -25.55 3.80
CA SER A 12 15.02 -26.68 3.19
C SER A 12 15.44 -27.72 4.22
N LEU A 13 15.94 -27.29 5.38
CA LEU A 13 16.35 -28.18 6.48
C LEU A 13 15.19 -29.00 7.06
N GLN A 14 13.96 -28.53 6.91
CA GLN A 14 12.74 -29.26 7.29
C GLN A 14 12.27 -30.23 6.19
N GLY A 15 13.02 -30.38 5.10
CA GLY A 15 12.68 -31.25 3.98
C GLY A 15 11.59 -30.68 3.05
N GLN A 16 11.29 -29.39 3.17
CA GLN A 16 10.35 -28.69 2.30
C GLN A 16 11.10 -27.97 1.18
N ILE A 17 10.40 -27.72 0.07
CA ILE A 17 10.95 -26.95 -1.05
C ILE A 17 10.76 -25.46 -0.73
N PRO A 18 11.83 -24.64 -0.66
CA PRO A 18 11.68 -23.20 -0.45
C PRO A 18 10.88 -22.55 -1.58
N PRO A 19 10.08 -21.53 -1.28
CA PRO A 19 9.35 -20.79 -2.31
C PRO A 19 10.31 -20.02 -3.22
N ASP A 20 9.92 -19.88 -4.48
CA ASP A 20 10.56 -18.96 -5.43
C ASP A 20 10.10 -17.52 -5.14
N LEU A 21 11.01 -16.73 -4.57
CA LEU A 21 10.72 -15.36 -4.15
C LEU A 21 10.36 -14.43 -5.31
N ASP A 22 10.88 -14.70 -6.52
CA ASP A 22 10.62 -13.84 -7.69
C ASP A 22 9.20 -14.04 -8.25
N ASN A 23 8.54 -15.14 -7.88
CA ASN A 23 7.23 -15.54 -8.42
C ASN A 23 6.18 -15.79 -7.32
N LEU A 24 6.37 -15.25 -6.13
CA LEU A 24 5.38 -15.32 -5.06
C LEU A 24 4.07 -14.59 -5.44
N PRO A 25 2.90 -15.19 -5.19
CA PRO A 25 1.63 -14.51 -5.44
C PRO A 25 1.43 -13.36 -4.45
N LEU A 26 0.95 -12.23 -4.95
CA LEU A 26 0.58 -11.06 -4.12
C LEU A 26 -0.87 -11.14 -3.61
N THR A 27 -1.49 -12.31 -3.64
CA THR A 27 -2.92 -12.51 -3.33
C THR A 27 -3.15 -13.44 -2.12
N ASP A 28 -2.11 -13.70 -1.33
CA ASP A 28 -2.19 -14.59 -0.18
C ASP A 28 -3.03 -14.00 0.97
N ALA A 29 -4.17 -14.63 1.25
CA ALA A 29 -5.13 -14.14 2.23
C ALA A 29 -4.59 -14.19 3.66
N GLU A 30 -3.81 -15.22 4.02
CA GLU A 30 -3.24 -15.37 5.36
C GLU A 30 -2.23 -14.27 5.67
N THR A 31 -1.45 -13.84 4.67
CA THR A 31 -0.58 -12.67 4.74
C THR A 31 -1.39 -11.41 5.03
N TYR A 32 -2.48 -11.15 4.30
CA TYR A 32 -3.30 -9.97 4.56
C TYR A 32 -3.98 -10.00 5.93
N ASP A 33 -4.41 -11.17 6.40
CA ASP A 33 -4.95 -11.34 7.76
C ASP A 33 -3.91 -11.05 8.84
N LEU A 34 -2.64 -11.45 8.65
CA LEU A 34 -1.52 -11.10 9.54
C LEU A 34 -1.36 -9.57 9.64
N TYR A 35 -1.38 -8.86 8.51
CA TYR A 35 -1.33 -7.39 8.49
C TYR A 35 -2.57 -6.79 9.15
N ALA A 36 -3.76 -7.31 8.88
CA ALA A 36 -5.01 -6.80 9.45
C ALA A 36 -5.13 -6.99 10.98
N ARG A 37 -4.48 -8.02 11.54
CA ARG A 37 -4.33 -8.16 13.01
C ARG A 37 -3.24 -7.25 13.57
N GLY A 38 -2.35 -6.76 12.71
CA GLY A 38 -1.15 -6.02 13.08
C GLY A 38 -0.12 -6.92 13.76
N ASP A 39 -0.04 -8.19 13.35
CA ASP A 39 0.91 -9.19 13.85
C ASP A 39 2.22 -9.13 13.05
N THR A 40 2.76 -7.92 12.85
CA THR A 40 3.87 -7.62 11.94
C THR A 40 5.21 -7.44 12.66
N ASP A 41 5.38 -8.06 13.83
CA ASP A 41 6.67 -8.08 14.52
C ASP A 41 7.72 -8.79 13.65
N GLY A 42 8.85 -8.12 13.36
CA GLY A 42 9.90 -8.63 12.47
C GLY A 42 9.58 -8.56 10.97
N VAL A 43 8.46 -7.95 10.58
CA VAL A 43 8.11 -7.71 9.17
C VAL A 43 8.60 -6.33 8.74
N PHE A 44 9.55 -6.31 7.81
CA PHE A 44 10.23 -5.10 7.34
C PHE A 44 9.29 -3.91 7.11
N GLN A 45 9.69 -2.73 7.62
CA GLN A 45 8.98 -1.44 7.56
C GLN A 45 7.66 -1.33 8.33
N VAL A 46 7.05 -2.43 8.76
CA VAL A 46 5.70 -2.42 9.36
C VAL A 46 5.64 -2.85 10.83
N GLU A 47 6.78 -2.81 11.53
CA GLU A 47 6.95 -3.34 12.89
C GLU A 47 6.51 -2.36 13.98
N SER A 48 6.57 -1.05 13.70
CA SER A 48 6.34 -0.03 14.72
C SER A 48 4.92 -0.08 15.29
N SER A 49 4.77 0.23 16.58
CA SER A 49 3.47 0.20 17.27
C SER A 49 2.40 1.06 16.58
N GLY A 50 2.78 2.26 16.11
CA GLY A 50 1.89 3.14 15.38
C GLY A 50 1.50 2.57 14.00
N MET A 51 2.46 2.02 13.25
CA MET A 51 2.14 1.38 11.96
C MET A 51 1.19 0.20 12.15
N ARG A 52 1.44 -0.65 13.15
CA ARG A 52 0.55 -1.77 13.51
C ARG A 52 -0.86 -1.32 13.85
N GLN A 53 -1.02 -0.18 14.52
CA GLN A 53 -2.32 0.41 14.78
C GLN A 53 -3.04 0.81 13.48
N TYR A 54 -2.34 1.49 12.57
CA TYR A 54 -2.91 1.85 11.28
C TYR A 54 -3.22 0.64 10.41
N LEU A 55 -2.41 -0.41 10.41
CA LEU A 55 -2.71 -1.65 9.71
C LEU A 55 -3.99 -2.32 10.24
N ARG A 56 -4.21 -2.32 11.55
CA ARG A 56 -5.48 -2.79 12.15
C ARG A 56 -6.68 -1.96 11.72
N MET A 57 -6.51 -0.65 11.61
CA MET A 57 -7.57 0.25 11.14
C MET A 57 -7.83 0.08 9.63
N LEU A 58 -6.76 -0.05 8.84
CA LEU A 58 -6.81 -0.17 7.39
C LEU A 58 -7.33 -1.52 6.91
N ARG A 59 -6.99 -2.61 7.63
CA ARG A 59 -7.26 -4.01 7.25
C ARG A 59 -6.90 -4.29 5.78
N PRO A 60 -5.61 -4.25 5.38
CA PRO A 60 -5.19 -4.47 4.01
C PRO A 60 -5.82 -5.73 3.40
N THR A 61 -6.26 -5.66 2.16
CA THR A 61 -6.86 -6.78 1.41
C THR A 61 -6.19 -7.04 0.06
N CYS A 62 -5.32 -6.13 -0.36
CA CYS A 62 -4.50 -6.25 -1.56
C CYS A 62 -3.14 -5.57 -1.34
N PHE A 63 -2.25 -5.69 -2.32
CA PHE A 63 -0.88 -5.22 -2.21
C PHE A 63 -0.81 -3.68 -2.21
N GLU A 64 -1.68 -3.05 -2.99
CA GLU A 64 -1.80 -1.60 -3.13
C GLU A 64 -2.13 -0.93 -1.79
N ASP A 65 -2.93 -1.57 -0.93
CA ASP A 65 -3.19 -1.07 0.42
C ASP A 65 -1.91 -0.95 1.26
N VAL A 66 -1.01 -1.93 1.15
CA VAL A 66 0.26 -1.96 1.90
C VAL A 66 1.18 -0.87 1.37
N ILE A 67 1.28 -0.71 0.04
CA ILE A 67 2.04 0.36 -0.61
C ILE A 67 1.51 1.73 -0.16
N ALA A 68 0.19 1.93 -0.22
CA ALA A 68 -0.45 3.17 0.19
C ALA A 68 -0.18 3.48 1.65
N MET A 69 -0.29 2.49 2.56
CA MET A 69 -0.01 2.69 3.97
C MET A 69 1.45 3.12 4.21
N LEU A 70 2.41 2.51 3.51
CA LEU A 70 3.82 2.90 3.61
C LEU A 70 4.08 4.33 3.11
N ALA A 71 3.38 4.78 2.06
CA ALA A 71 3.46 6.15 1.58
C ALA A 71 2.79 7.15 2.54
N LEU A 72 1.64 6.76 3.10
CA LEU A 72 0.80 7.56 3.98
C LEU A 72 1.33 7.66 5.41
N TYR A 73 2.10 6.69 5.89
CA TYR A 73 2.62 6.71 7.26
C TYR A 73 3.83 7.65 7.41
N ARG A 74 3.60 8.93 7.18
CA ARG A 74 4.60 10.02 7.27
C ARG A 74 3.99 11.22 8.01
N PRO A 75 4.81 12.07 8.66
CA PRO A 75 4.30 13.18 9.49
C PRO A 75 3.32 14.11 8.78
N GLY A 76 3.55 14.43 7.51
CA GLY A 76 2.66 15.29 6.71
C GLY A 76 1.26 14.70 6.55
N PRO A 77 1.12 13.55 5.86
CA PRO A 77 -0.17 12.86 5.72
C PRO A 77 -0.91 12.53 7.03
N LEU A 78 -0.18 12.16 8.09
CA LEU A 78 -0.76 11.88 9.41
C LEU A 78 -1.35 13.16 10.03
N GLY A 79 -0.68 14.30 9.87
CA GLY A 79 -1.15 15.58 10.40
C GLY A 79 -2.28 16.23 9.60
N SER A 80 -2.47 15.85 8.32
CA SER A 80 -3.50 16.43 7.45
C SER A 80 -4.84 15.69 7.45
N GLY A 81 -4.93 14.53 8.10
CA GLY A 81 -6.13 13.67 8.08
C GLY A 81 -6.25 12.80 6.83
N MET A 82 -5.23 12.78 5.96
CA MET A 82 -5.24 12.04 4.71
C MET A 82 -5.31 10.52 4.93
N VAL A 83 -4.67 10.03 5.99
CA VAL A 83 -4.71 8.60 6.38
C VAL A 83 -6.12 8.20 6.83
N ASP A 84 -6.79 9.04 7.62
CA ASP A 84 -8.16 8.77 8.08
C ASP A 84 -9.14 8.77 6.92
N GLU A 85 -8.98 9.71 5.97
CA GLU A 85 -9.81 9.76 4.77
C GLU A 85 -9.62 8.50 3.90
N PHE A 86 -8.38 8.08 3.67
CA PHE A 86 -8.07 6.85 2.94
C PHE A 86 -8.76 5.63 3.57
N ILE A 87 -8.61 5.45 4.88
CA ILE A 87 -9.20 4.32 5.62
C ILE A 87 -10.73 4.37 5.59
N LYS A 88 -11.34 5.54 5.81
CA LYS A 88 -12.80 5.70 5.78
C LYS A 88 -13.39 5.41 4.40
N ARG A 89 -12.73 5.89 3.34
CA ARG A 89 -13.15 5.66 1.96
C ARG A 89 -13.04 4.18 1.58
N LYS A 90 -11.91 3.54 1.92
CA LYS A 90 -11.75 2.09 1.75
C LYS A 90 -12.89 1.29 2.38
N HIS A 91 -13.25 1.63 3.62
CA HIS A 91 -14.31 0.94 4.35
C HIS A 91 -15.74 1.38 3.97
N GLY A 92 -15.89 2.24 2.96
CA GLY A 92 -17.19 2.77 2.53
C GLY A 92 -17.90 3.62 3.58
N GLN A 93 -17.19 4.09 4.61
CA GLN A 93 -17.73 4.97 5.65
C GLN A 93 -17.92 6.41 5.14
N VAL A 94 -17.13 6.78 4.13
CA VAL A 94 -17.24 8.02 3.37
C VAL A 94 -17.23 7.66 1.89
N PRO A 95 -18.04 8.32 1.04
CA PRO A 95 -18.01 8.09 -0.41
C PRO A 95 -16.62 8.34 -1.00
N VAL A 96 -16.20 7.49 -1.92
CA VAL A 96 -15.04 7.76 -2.77
C VAL A 96 -15.42 8.90 -3.73
N VAL A 97 -14.66 9.99 -3.69
CA VAL A 97 -14.86 11.15 -4.57
C VAL A 97 -13.60 11.34 -5.41
N TYR A 98 -13.80 11.48 -6.71
CA TYR A 98 -12.78 11.83 -7.68
C TYR A 98 -12.92 13.31 -8.07
N PRO A 99 -11.83 14.09 -8.18
CA PRO A 99 -11.91 15.49 -8.59
C PRO A 99 -12.48 15.69 -10.01
N HIS A 100 -12.35 14.69 -10.88
CA HIS A 100 -12.89 14.67 -12.23
C HIS A 100 -13.05 13.20 -12.69
N ASP A 101 -14.07 12.88 -13.50
CA ASP A 101 -14.38 11.51 -13.93
C ASP A 101 -13.19 10.83 -14.62
N SER A 102 -12.40 11.58 -15.40
CA SER A 102 -11.20 11.08 -16.09
C SER A 102 -10.07 10.65 -15.14
N LEU A 103 -10.13 11.01 -13.86
CA LEU A 103 -9.16 10.62 -12.84
C LEU A 103 -9.55 9.34 -12.08
N THR A 104 -10.69 8.75 -12.41
CA THR A 104 -11.19 7.53 -11.75
C THR A 104 -10.16 6.41 -11.84
N GLU A 105 -9.59 6.17 -13.02
CA GLU A 105 -8.62 5.08 -13.23
C GLU A 105 -7.33 5.30 -12.43
N CYS A 106 -6.72 6.51 -12.49
CA CYS A 106 -5.43 6.76 -11.84
C CYS A 106 -5.52 6.86 -10.31
N LEU A 107 -6.70 7.17 -9.77
CA LEU A 107 -6.93 7.29 -8.33
C LEU A 107 -7.73 6.12 -7.74
N ARG A 108 -8.06 5.09 -8.54
CA ARG A 108 -8.87 3.95 -8.08
C ARG A 108 -8.21 3.26 -6.89
N ASP A 109 -6.95 2.89 -7.05
CA ASP A 109 -6.22 2.06 -6.09
C ASP A 109 -5.88 2.81 -4.79
N THR A 110 -6.10 4.12 -4.78
CA THR A 110 -5.94 4.98 -3.60
C THR A 110 -7.25 5.58 -3.11
N TYR A 111 -8.38 5.00 -3.52
CA TYR A 111 -9.71 5.43 -3.08
C TYR A 111 -9.96 6.92 -3.32
N GLY A 112 -9.49 7.46 -4.45
CA GLY A 112 -9.65 8.87 -4.81
C GLY A 112 -8.70 9.84 -4.07
N VAL A 113 -7.79 9.35 -3.24
CA VAL A 113 -6.79 10.15 -2.53
C VAL A 113 -5.52 10.22 -3.37
N ILE A 114 -4.91 11.40 -3.52
CA ILE A 114 -3.65 11.56 -4.25
C ILE A 114 -2.51 11.21 -3.29
N VAL A 115 -1.88 10.05 -3.48
CA VAL A 115 -0.85 9.51 -2.58
C VAL A 115 0.53 9.52 -3.23
N TYR A 116 0.62 9.23 -4.53
CA TYR A 116 1.89 9.02 -5.23
C TYR A 116 2.25 10.18 -6.15
N GLN A 117 3.54 10.38 -6.41
CA GLN A 117 4.01 11.39 -7.36
C GLN A 117 3.56 11.06 -8.78
N GLU A 118 3.55 9.77 -9.12
CA GLU A 118 3.08 9.24 -10.39
C GLU A 118 1.62 9.61 -10.64
N GLN A 119 0.79 9.66 -9.60
CA GLN A 119 -0.60 10.12 -9.72
C GLN A 119 -0.67 11.62 -10.04
N VAL A 120 0.19 12.45 -9.44
CA VAL A 120 0.28 13.88 -9.77
C VAL A 120 0.66 14.07 -11.24
N MET A 121 1.65 13.31 -11.73
CA MET A 121 2.07 13.35 -13.12
C MET A 121 0.94 12.91 -14.07
N GLN A 122 0.25 11.82 -13.74
CA GLN A 122 -0.90 11.33 -14.52
C GLN A 122 -2.05 12.34 -14.54
N ILE A 123 -2.35 13.01 -13.42
CA ILE A 123 -3.37 14.06 -13.37
C ILE A 123 -3.02 15.21 -14.32
N ALA A 124 -1.76 15.68 -14.30
CA ALA A 124 -1.31 16.74 -15.21
C ALA A 124 -1.42 16.31 -16.68
N GLN A 125 -1.05 15.07 -17.01
CA GLN A 125 -1.21 14.52 -18.36
C GLN A 125 -2.68 14.46 -18.80
N ILE A 126 -3.56 13.92 -17.95
CA ILE A 126 -4.97 13.68 -18.27
C ILE A 126 -5.75 14.99 -18.40
N ILE A 127 -5.57 15.92 -17.45
CA ILE A 127 -6.38 17.13 -17.37
C ILE A 127 -5.81 18.27 -18.23
N ALA A 128 -4.50 18.45 -18.23
CA ALA A 128 -3.86 19.58 -18.91
C ALA A 128 -3.30 19.19 -20.29
N SER A 129 -3.43 17.93 -20.72
CA SER A 129 -2.84 17.41 -21.97
C SER A 129 -1.32 17.57 -22.03
N TYR A 130 -0.65 17.55 -20.87
CA TYR A 130 0.81 17.63 -20.79
C TYR A 130 1.42 16.31 -21.27
N THR A 131 2.62 16.37 -21.86
CA THR A 131 3.43 15.17 -22.07
C THR A 131 3.99 14.70 -20.72
N LEU A 132 4.28 13.40 -20.57
CA LEU A 132 4.84 12.85 -19.32
C LEU A 132 6.09 13.61 -18.82
N GLY A 133 6.98 14.02 -19.73
CA GLY A 133 8.16 14.81 -19.39
C GLY A 133 7.88 16.28 -19.05
N GLY A 134 6.74 16.83 -19.46
CA GLY A 134 6.29 18.17 -19.03
C GLY A 134 5.60 18.16 -17.67
N ALA A 135 5.10 17.00 -17.22
CA ALA A 135 4.44 16.82 -15.93
C ALA A 135 5.42 16.54 -14.76
N ASP A 136 6.68 16.19 -15.08
CA ASP A 136 7.78 15.96 -14.13
C ASP A 136 8.58 17.25 -13.81
N LEU A 137 8.33 18.34 -14.55
CA LEU A 137 9.06 19.62 -14.47
C LEU A 137 8.46 20.64 -13.48
#